data_AF-A0A7Y7TQN1-F1
#
_entry.id   AF-A0A7Y7TQN1-F1
#
_cell.length_a   1.000
_cell.length_b   1.000
_cell.length_c   1.000
_cell.angle_alpha   90.00
_cell.angle_beta   90.00
_cell.angle_gamma   90.00
#
_symmetry.space_group_name_H-M   'P 1'
#
loop_
_entity.id
_entity.type
_entity.pdbx_description
1 polymer ?
#
loop_
_entity_poly.entity_id
_entity_poly.type
_entity_poly.pdbx_seq_one_letter_code
_entity_poly.pdbx_strand_id
1 'polypeptide(L)'
;MVQREKRFINKTYNGVIYKQSDGSKGSFFVTVRDTTLHLGLFEHKIRDYIKVGDSISKEKGTAAIKVYRKDKDSIWQEKVFK
;
A
#
# COMPACT_ATOMS: atom_id res chain seq x y z
N MET A 1 20.11 -3.33 -9.11
CA MET A 1 18.77 -2.92 -8.67
C MET A 1 17.70 -3.97 -9.04
N VAL A 2 17.82 -5.26 -8.62
CA VAL A 2 17.06 -6.35 -9.32
C VAL A 2 16.24 -7.28 -8.41
N GLN A 3 16.67 -7.55 -7.17
CA GLN A 3 16.00 -8.57 -6.35
C GLN A 3 14.81 -8.04 -5.54
N ARG A 4 14.91 -6.81 -5.04
CA ARG A 4 13.91 -6.19 -4.16
C ARG A 4 12.62 -5.86 -4.92
N GLU A 5 12.76 -5.34 -6.13
CA GLU A 5 11.65 -5.04 -7.03
C GLU A 5 10.95 -6.32 -7.50
N LYS A 6 11.69 -7.36 -7.92
CA LYS A 6 11.12 -8.67 -8.25
C LYS A 6 10.33 -9.27 -7.08
N ARG A 7 10.87 -9.20 -5.85
CA ARG A 7 10.15 -9.64 -4.64
C ARG A 7 8.87 -8.85 -4.41
N PHE A 8 8.88 -7.55 -4.68
CA PHE A 8 7.69 -6.73 -4.53
C PHE A 8 6.65 -7.05 -5.61
N ILE A 9 7.05 -7.14 -6.88
CA ILE A 9 6.18 -7.48 -8.01
C ILE A 9 5.50 -8.86 -7.81
N ASN A 10 6.19 -9.81 -7.17
CA ASN A 10 5.64 -11.14 -6.91
C ASN A 10 4.68 -11.23 -5.72
N LYS A 11 4.45 -10.16 -4.95
CA LYS A 11 3.49 -10.15 -3.84
C LYS A 11 2.08 -9.84 -4.33
N THR A 12 1.08 -10.29 -3.58
CA THR A 12 -0.31 -9.86 -3.72
C THR A 12 -0.82 -9.47 -2.35
N TYR A 13 -1.52 -8.35 -2.26
CA TYR A 13 -2.22 -7.97 -1.04
C TYR A 13 -3.51 -7.24 -1.38
N ASN A 14 -4.57 -7.61 -0.70
CA ASN A 14 -5.91 -7.04 -0.84
C ASN A 14 -6.54 -6.94 0.55
N GLY A 15 -7.01 -5.76 0.91
CA GLY A 15 -7.76 -5.59 2.15
C GLY A 15 -7.75 -4.17 2.67
N VAL A 16 -8.30 -4.00 3.87
CA VAL A 16 -8.37 -2.70 4.55
C VAL A 16 -7.12 -2.51 5.41
N ILE A 17 -6.57 -1.31 5.37
CA ILE A 17 -5.46 -0.91 6.25
C ILE A 17 -5.99 -0.78 7.67
N TYR A 18 -5.49 -1.62 8.56
CA TYR A 18 -5.85 -1.63 9.97
C TYR A 18 -4.89 -0.78 10.81
N LYS A 19 -3.60 -0.78 10.46
CA LYS A 19 -2.57 -0.09 11.23
C LYS A 19 -1.49 0.46 10.31
N GLN A 20 -0.96 1.61 10.68
CA GLN A 20 0.23 2.21 10.08
C GLN A 20 1.31 2.31 11.14
N SER A 21 2.56 2.06 10.75
CA SER A 21 3.69 2.20 11.65
C SER A 21 4.94 2.60 10.89
N ASP A 22 5.66 3.56 11.45
CA ASP A 22 7.00 3.89 10.99
C ASP A 22 8.00 2.92 11.61
N GLY A 23 8.89 2.38 10.78
CA GLY A 23 10.01 1.59 11.24
C GLY A 23 11.30 2.39 11.30
N SER A 24 12.38 1.71 11.66
CA SER A 24 13.72 2.29 11.71
C SER A 24 14.16 2.83 10.35
N LYS A 25 14.84 3.98 10.33
CA LYS A 25 15.40 4.62 9.13
C LYS A 25 14.36 5.11 8.11
N GLY A 26 13.18 5.49 8.59
CA GLY A 26 12.14 6.15 7.77
C GLY A 26 11.25 5.20 6.99
N SER A 27 11.48 3.88 7.08
CA SER A 27 10.64 2.87 6.43
C SER A 27 9.21 2.93 6.91
N PHE A 28 8.26 2.71 6.01
CA PHE A 28 6.84 2.81 6.33
C PHE A 28 6.12 1.48 6.09
N PHE A 29 5.38 1.05 7.12
CA PHE A 29 4.70 -0.23 7.15
C PHE A 29 3.20 -0.04 7.31
N VAL A 30 2.44 -0.86 6.59
CA VAL A 30 1.00 -0.98 6.74
C VAL A 30 0.61 -2.39 7.12
N THR A 31 -0.34 -2.53 8.01
CA THR A 31 -0.93 -3.83 8.32
C THR A 31 -2.29 -3.93 7.64
N VAL A 32 -2.43 -4.95 6.80
CA VAL A 32 -3.66 -5.26 6.07
C VAL A 32 -4.09 -6.65 6.49
N ARG A 33 -5.28 -6.75 7.08
CA ARG A 33 -5.71 -7.98 7.80
C ARG A 33 -4.66 -8.33 8.86
N ASP A 34 -4.02 -9.49 8.74
CA ASP A 34 -2.99 -9.99 9.67
C ASP A 34 -1.57 -9.93 9.08
N THR A 35 -1.38 -9.18 7.98
CA THR A 35 -0.09 -9.09 7.30
C THR A 35 0.47 -7.69 7.31
N THR A 36 1.66 -7.52 7.90
CA THR A 36 2.42 -6.27 7.81
C THR A 36 3.24 -6.23 6.52
N LEU A 37 3.02 -5.17 5.75
CA LEU A 37 3.58 -4.93 4.43
C LEU A 37 4.50 -3.71 4.47
N HIS A 38 5.63 -3.82 3.78
CA HIS A 38 6.55 -2.71 3.55
C HIS A 38 6.36 -2.18 2.12
N LEU A 39 6.00 -0.90 1.98
CA LEU A 39 5.65 -0.28 0.69
C LEU A 39 6.82 0.49 0.05
N GLY A 40 8.04 -0.03 0.20
CA GLY A 40 9.29 0.69 -0.08
C GLY A 40 9.55 1.20 -1.50
N LEU A 41 8.80 0.77 -2.53
CA LEU A 41 8.98 1.27 -3.91
C LEU A 41 8.36 2.67 -4.12
N PHE A 42 7.21 2.90 -3.49
CA PHE A 42 6.43 4.13 -3.64
C PHE A 42 6.22 4.82 -2.30
N GLU A 43 7.06 4.51 -1.32
CA GLU A 43 6.89 4.91 0.07
C GLU A 43 6.67 6.41 0.22
N HIS A 44 7.52 7.23 -0.42
CA HIS A 44 7.43 8.69 -0.43
C HIS A 44 6.13 9.23 -1.03
N LYS A 45 5.51 8.53 -1.98
CA LYS A 45 4.22 8.96 -2.58
C LYS A 45 3.02 8.46 -1.78
N ILE A 46 3.16 7.27 -1.20
CA ILE A 46 2.07 6.54 -0.57
C ILE A 46 1.87 7.00 0.86
N ARG A 47 2.95 7.22 1.62
CA ARG A 47 2.92 7.52 3.06
C ARG A 47 1.98 8.67 3.40
N ASP A 48 2.02 9.75 2.61
CA ASP A 48 1.21 10.95 2.85
C ASP A 48 -0.25 10.78 2.40
N TYR A 49 -0.53 9.81 1.53
CA TYR A 49 -1.86 9.60 0.96
C TYR A 49 -2.70 8.61 1.75
N ILE A 50 -2.12 7.47 2.14
CA ILE A 50 -2.87 6.36 2.71
C ILE A 50 -3.20 6.59 4.18
N LYS A 51 -4.34 6.09 4.63
CA LYS A 51 -4.82 6.17 6.01
C LYS A 51 -5.39 4.84 6.46
N VAL A 52 -5.45 4.65 7.77
CA VAL A 52 -6.23 3.55 8.37
C VAL A 52 -7.68 3.66 7.89
N GLY A 53 -8.25 2.53 7.47
CA GLY A 53 -9.59 2.45 6.87
C GLY A 53 -9.60 2.44 5.33
N ASP A 54 -8.51 2.82 4.67
CA ASP A 54 -8.43 2.68 3.21
C ASP A 54 -8.37 1.22 2.79
N SER A 55 -8.93 0.92 1.62
CA SER A 55 -8.70 -0.38 0.98
C SER A 55 -7.50 -0.30 0.05
N ILE A 56 -6.61 -1.27 0.13
CA ILE A 56 -5.42 -1.37 -0.72
C ILE A 56 -5.48 -2.66 -1.53
N SER A 57 -5.09 -2.56 -2.79
CA SER A 57 -4.98 -3.68 -3.72
C SER A 57 -3.66 -3.61 -4.48
N LYS A 58 -2.98 -4.75 -4.54
CA LYS A 58 -1.77 -4.92 -5.34
C LYS A 58 -1.76 -6.33 -5.90
N GLU A 59 -1.69 -6.41 -7.22
CA GLU A 59 -1.73 -7.66 -7.95
C GLU A 59 -0.31 -8.19 -8.21
N LYS A 60 -0.19 -9.52 -8.35
CA LYS A 60 1.07 -10.14 -8.74
C LYS A 60 1.40 -9.75 -10.18
N GLY A 61 2.68 -9.56 -10.49
CA GLY A 61 3.13 -9.23 -11.86
C GLY A 61 3.11 -7.73 -12.18
N THR A 62 2.54 -6.90 -11.29
CA THR A 62 2.61 -5.44 -11.37
C THR A 62 3.32 -4.84 -10.15
N ALA A 63 4.00 -3.72 -10.35
CA ALA A 63 4.45 -2.86 -9.27
C ALA A 63 3.35 -1.89 -8.80
N ALA A 64 2.25 -1.77 -9.53
CA ALA A 64 1.20 -0.82 -9.19
C ALA A 64 0.52 -1.16 -7.86
N ILE A 65 0.33 -0.13 -7.03
CA ILE A 65 -0.53 -0.18 -5.84
C ILE A 65 -1.76 0.66 -6.11
N LYS A 66 -2.93 0.08 -5.92
CA LYS A 66 -4.21 0.79 -5.96
C LYS A 66 -4.71 1.01 -4.54
N VAL A 67 -5.14 2.23 -4.24
CA VAL A 67 -5.73 2.61 -2.95
C VAL A 67 -7.13 3.14 -3.22
N TYR A 68 -8.08 2.67 -2.44
CA TYR A 68 -9.48 3.04 -2.52
C TYR A 68 -9.93 3.68 -1.21
N ARG A 69 -10.59 4.83 -1.31
CA ARG A 69 -11.17 5.55 -0.18
C ARG A 69 -12.56 6.03 -0.54
N LYS A 70 -13.52 5.86 0.37
CA LYS A 70 -14.81 6.54 0.26
C LYS A 70 -14.66 7.99 0.68
N ASP A 71 -15.15 8.91 -0.14
CA ASP A 71 -15.32 10.30 0.26
C ASP A 71 -16.57 10.47 1.15
N LYS A 72 -16.86 11.72 1.50
CA LYS A 72 -17.99 12.08 2.38
C LYS A 72 -19.35 11.74 1.76
N ASP A 73 -19.41 11.64 0.44
CA ASP A 73 -20.62 11.32 -0.32
C ASP A 73 -20.76 9.81 -0.59
N SER A 74 -19.93 9.00 0.08
CA SER A 74 -19.85 7.55 -0.11
C SER A 74 -19.41 7.10 -1.52
N ILE A 75 -18.80 8.01 -2.30
CA ILE A 75 -18.25 7.69 -3.62
C ILE A 75 -16.85 7.13 -3.44
N TRP A 76 -16.57 6.02 -4.12
CA TRP A 76 -15.25 5.41 -4.10
C TRP A 76 -14.27 6.17 -4.99
N GLN A 77 -13.19 6.64 -4.39
CA GLN A 77 -12.06 7.26 -5.08
C GLN A 77 -10.93 6.24 -5.21
N GLU A 78 -10.36 6.09 -6.42
CA GLU A 78 -9.19 5.25 -6.68
C GLU A 78 -7.95 6.13 -6.89
N LYS A 79 -6.84 5.75 -6.24
CA LYS A 79 -5.51 6.29 -6.52
C LYS A 79 -4.55 5.17 -6.86
N VAL A 80 -3.93 5.26 -8.02
CA VAL A 80 -2.94 4.30 -8.50
C VAL A 80 -1.53 4.89 -8.38
N PHE A 81 -0.65 4.15 -7.71
CA PHE A 81 0.77 4.45 -7.58
C PHE A 81 1.56 3.50 -8.47
N LYS A 82 2.34 4.06 -9.40
CA LYS A 82 3.22 3.35 -10.34
C LYS A 82 4.48 4.17 -10.60
#